data_AF-A0A7D6Z1M0-F1
#
_entry.id   AF-A0A7D6Z1M0-F1
#
_cell.length_a   1.000
_cell.length_b   1.000
_cell.length_c   1.000
_cell.angle_alpha   90.00
_cell.angle_beta   90.00
_cell.angle_gamma   90.00
#
_symmetry.space_group_name_H-M   'P 1'
#
loop_
_entity.id
_entity.type
_entity.pdbx_description
1 polymer ?
#
loop_
_entity_poly.entity_id
_entity_poly.type
_entity_poly.pdbx_seq_one_letter_code
_entity_poly.pdbx_strand_id
1 'polypeptide(L)'
;MELARKFPCLAAVGYDADQIVLDFAKELVRSKGLEHRCEFIARDVARDPPSRRSELTTFLAVRGLYPNGNRDLIRAMKRLTLDDGLSVVDGIWAAGSGVADQCIGEFSDALIEMGGRIVGHKERHFTLREGGRGVSSLWIVNFAKE
;
A
#
# COMPACT_ATOMS: atom_id res chain seq x y z
N MET A 1 3.42 -5.26 11.51
CA MET A 1 3.81 -5.67 12.89
C MET A 1 5.10 -6.49 12.95
N GLU A 2 5.32 -7.47 12.08
CA GLU A 2 6.59 -8.23 12.05
C GLU A 2 7.81 -7.31 11.84
N LEU A 3 7.67 -6.24 11.06
CA LEU A 3 8.72 -5.23 10.90
C LEU A 3 9.06 -4.52 12.22
N ALA A 4 8.08 -4.03 12.99
CA ALA A 4 8.33 -3.37 14.27
C ALA A 4 8.98 -4.31 15.32
N ARG A 5 8.68 -5.62 15.26
CA ARG A 5 9.35 -6.64 16.08
C ARG A 5 10.80 -6.87 15.65
N LYS A 6 11.05 -6.97 14.34
CA LYS A 6 12.40 -7.22 13.79
C LYS A 6 13.31 -5.99 13.85
N PHE A 7 12.74 -4.79 13.81
CA PHE A 7 13.46 -3.52 13.80
C PHE A 7 13.00 -2.66 14.97
N PRO A 8 13.64 -2.76 16.15
CA PRO A 8 13.23 -2.05 17.38
C PRO A 8 13.22 -0.52 17.27
N CYS A 9 13.97 0.04 16.34
CA CYS A 9 14.02 1.49 16.07
C CYS A 9 12.82 1.99 15.24
N LEU A 10 12.03 1.10 14.64
CA LEU A 10 11.01 1.50 13.67
C LEU A 10 9.71 1.92 14.38
N ALA A 11 9.29 3.17 14.21
CA ALA A 11 7.95 3.62 14.55
C ALA A 11 7.04 3.51 13.32
N ALA A 12 5.76 3.22 13.52
CA ALA A 12 4.78 3.08 12.44
C ALA A 12 3.60 4.01 12.66
N VAL A 13 3.09 4.58 11.57
CA VAL A 13 1.78 5.26 11.57
C VAL A 13 0.89 4.52 10.58
N GLY A 14 -0.19 3.96 11.09
CA GLY A 14 -1.22 3.27 10.30
C GLY A 14 -2.38 4.21 10.00
N TYR A 15 -2.87 4.14 8.77
CA TYR A 15 -4.04 4.90 8.33
C TYR A 15 -5.05 3.94 7.70
N ASP A 16 -6.32 4.14 8.01
CA ASP A 16 -7.44 3.45 7.38
C ASP A 16 -8.69 4.34 7.49
N ALA A 17 -9.61 4.28 6.53
CA ALA A 17 -10.87 5.02 6.61
C ALA A 17 -11.87 4.34 7.57
N ASP A 18 -11.73 3.03 7.81
CA ASP A 18 -12.61 2.26 8.65
C ASP A 18 -12.11 2.21 10.11
N GLN A 19 -12.91 2.77 11.02
CA GLN A 19 -12.60 2.79 12.45
C GLN A 19 -12.50 1.38 13.05
N ILE A 20 -13.26 0.41 12.53
CA ILE A 20 -13.24 -0.99 13.01
C ILE A 20 -11.88 -1.62 12.73
N VAL A 21 -11.33 -1.40 11.52
CA VAL A 21 -10.00 -1.90 11.14
C VAL A 21 -8.93 -1.30 12.04
N LEU A 22 -9.02 -0.01 12.33
CA LEU A 22 -8.08 0.67 13.23
C LEU A 22 -8.16 0.17 14.66
N ASP A 23 -9.36 -0.06 15.19
CA ASP A 23 -9.52 -0.52 16.57
C ASP A 23 -9.00 -1.94 16.73
N PHE A 24 -9.25 -2.81 15.74
CA PHE A 24 -8.63 -4.14 15.68
C PHE A 24 -7.09 -4.05 15.62
N ALA A 25 -6.54 -3.16 14.79
CA ALA A 25 -5.09 -2.97 14.69
C ALA A 25 -4.47 -2.46 16.01
N LYS A 26 -5.13 -1.52 16.70
CA LYS A 26 -4.71 -1.01 18.01
C LYS A 26 -4.70 -2.11 19.07
N GLU A 27 -5.76 -2.92 19.14
CA GLU A 27 -5.83 -4.05 20.07
C GLU A 27 -4.71 -5.05 19.81
N LEU A 28 -4.48 -5.38 18.54
CA LEU A 28 -3.44 -6.31 18.14
C LEU A 28 -2.04 -5.79 18.49
N VAL A 29 -1.77 -4.49 18.30
CA VAL A 29 -0.50 -3.87 18.69
C VAL A 29 -0.32 -3.85 20.21
N ARG A 30 -1.38 -3.53 20.97
CA ARG A 30 -1.38 -3.56 22.44
C ARG A 30 -1.10 -4.97 22.97
N SER A 31 -1.69 -6.00 22.36
CA SER A 31 -1.44 -7.41 22.71
C SER A 31 0.03 -7.82 22.56
N LYS A 32 0.82 -7.04 21.81
CA LYS A 32 2.24 -7.27 21.55
C LYS A 32 3.17 -6.29 22.27
N GLY A 33 2.65 -5.38 23.09
CA GLY A 33 3.43 -4.36 23.81
C GLY A 33 4.11 -3.34 22.89
N LEU A 34 3.51 -3.05 21.73
CA LEU A 34 4.07 -2.17 20.70
C LEU A 34 3.34 -0.82 20.58
N GLU A 35 2.37 -0.54 21.46
CA GLU A 35 1.49 0.63 21.38
C GLU A 35 2.23 1.98 21.49
N HIS A 36 3.37 2.01 22.18
CA HIS A 36 4.22 3.19 22.28
C HIS A 36 5.00 3.50 20.98
N ARG A 37 4.93 2.62 19.97
CA ARG A 37 5.65 2.74 18.69
C ARG A 37 4.74 2.80 17.48
N CYS A 38 3.42 2.72 17.68
CA CYS A 38 2.45 2.66 16.60
C CYS A 38 1.34 3.67 16.86
N GLU A 39 1.12 4.56 15.90
CA GLU A 39 0.00 5.50 15.89
C GLU A 39 -1.01 5.06 14.83
N PHE A 40 -2.31 5.21 15.09
CA PHE A 40 -3.38 4.79 14.17
C PHE A 40 -4.39 5.93 13.99
N ILE A 41 -4.60 6.35 12.74
CA ILE A 41 -5.37 7.54 12.40
C ILE A 41 -6.45 7.20 11.37
N ALA A 42 -7.71 7.54 11.69
CA ALA A 42 -8.84 7.42 10.76
C ALA A 42 -8.70 8.42 9.62
N ARG A 43 -8.39 7.92 8.41
CA ARG A 43 -8.12 8.74 7.22
C ARG A 43 -8.08 7.91 5.95
N ASP A 44 -8.77 8.37 4.92
CA ASP A 44 -8.57 7.89 3.54
C ASP A 44 -7.33 8.59 2.95
N VAL A 45 -6.19 7.92 3.02
CA VAL A 45 -4.90 8.47 2.58
C VAL A 45 -4.84 8.74 1.08
N ALA A 46 -5.60 8.00 0.26
CA ALA A 46 -5.62 8.24 -1.17
C ALA A 46 -6.27 9.61 -1.48
N ARG A 47 -7.32 9.97 -0.74
CA ARG A 47 -8.06 11.24 -0.93
C ARG A 47 -7.51 12.41 -0.13
N ASP A 48 -7.09 12.17 1.11
CA ASP A 48 -6.55 13.17 2.04
C ASP A 48 -5.20 12.69 2.63
N PRO A 49 -4.10 12.74 1.86
CA PRO A 49 -2.80 12.31 2.35
C PRO A 49 -2.27 13.27 3.42
N PRO A 50 -1.69 12.76 4.54
CA PRO A 50 -1.05 13.60 5.54
C PRO A 50 0.13 14.42 5.00
N SER A 51 0.58 15.41 5.77
CA SER A 51 1.78 16.20 5.44
C SER A 51 3.08 15.50 5.82
N ARG A 52 3.03 14.57 6.79
CA ARG A 52 4.20 13.82 7.25
C ARG A 52 4.70 12.88 6.16
N ARG A 53 5.99 12.98 5.82
CA ARG A 53 6.70 12.09 4.88
C ARG A 53 7.48 11.02 5.64
N SER A 54 7.77 9.91 4.97
CA SER A 54 8.50 8.76 5.52
C SER A 54 9.51 8.21 4.51
N GLU A 55 10.60 7.64 5.02
CA GLU A 55 11.59 6.89 4.22
C GLU A 55 10.99 5.60 3.65
N LEU A 56 10.07 4.97 4.37
CA LEU A 56 9.33 3.79 3.94
C LEU A 56 7.84 4.05 4.09
N THR A 57 7.12 3.94 2.98
CA THR A 57 5.66 3.94 2.96
C THR A 57 5.17 2.60 2.43
N THR A 58 4.12 2.05 3.04
CA THR A 58 3.53 0.77 2.61
C THR A 58 2.06 0.97 2.37
N PHE A 59 1.58 0.53 1.20
CA PHE A 59 0.19 0.63 0.80
C PHE A 59 -0.33 -0.77 0.46
N LEU A 60 -1.56 -1.05 0.89
CA LEU A 60 -2.31 -2.21 0.45
C LEU A 60 -3.42 -1.71 -0.49
N ALA A 61 -3.39 -2.16 -1.73
CA ALA A 61 -4.35 -1.80 -2.76
C ALA A 61 -5.18 -3.03 -3.17
N VAL A 62 -6.40 -3.16 -2.67
CA VAL A 62 -7.30 -4.24 -3.09
C VAL A 62 -8.23 -3.70 -4.18
N ARG A 63 -8.01 -4.08 -5.44
CA ARG A 63 -8.72 -3.48 -6.59
C ARG A 63 -10.12 -4.04 -6.87
N GLY A 64 -10.75 -4.63 -5.85
CA GLY A 64 -12.20 -4.72 -5.73
C GLY A 64 -12.85 -3.47 -5.11
N LEU A 65 -12.06 -2.58 -4.49
CA LEU A 65 -12.55 -1.42 -3.72
C LEU A 65 -12.24 -0.05 -4.37
N TYR A 66 -11.39 0.01 -5.41
CA TYR A 66 -10.93 1.28 -6.00
C TYR A 66 -10.84 1.24 -7.54
N PRO A 67 -11.97 1.29 -8.27
CA PRO A 67 -11.97 1.28 -9.74
C PRO A 67 -11.31 2.53 -10.37
N ASN A 68 -11.25 3.66 -9.66
CA ASN A 68 -10.61 4.91 -10.11
C ASN A 68 -9.46 5.39 -9.21
N GLY A 69 -9.09 4.61 -8.18
CA GLY A 69 -8.24 5.09 -7.08
C GLY A 69 -6.73 4.99 -7.32
N ASN A 70 -6.27 4.40 -8.44
CA ASN A 70 -4.84 4.21 -8.67
C ASN A 70 -4.07 5.51 -8.73
N ARG A 71 -4.57 6.53 -9.44
CA ARG A 71 -3.89 7.83 -9.53
C ARG A 71 -3.85 8.56 -8.20
N ASP A 72 -4.93 8.52 -7.43
CA ASP A 72 -4.99 9.13 -6.10
C ASP A 72 -4.02 8.43 -5.13
N LEU A 73 -3.98 7.10 -5.17
CA LEU A 73 -3.02 6.31 -4.42
C LEU A 73 -1.57 6.65 -4.81
N ILE A 74 -1.25 6.73 -6.11
CA ILE A 74 0.11 7.07 -6.57
C ILE A 74 0.48 8.50 -6.19
N ARG A 75 -0.46 9.46 -6.23
CA ARG A 75 -0.23 10.81 -5.71
C ARG A 75 0.06 10.79 -4.21
N ALA A 76 -0.67 10.01 -3.44
CA ALA A 76 -0.41 9.83 -2.02
C ALA A 76 0.96 9.19 -1.78
N MET A 77 1.32 8.14 -2.52
CA MET A 77 2.64 7.50 -2.46
C MET A 77 3.77 8.51 -2.70
N LYS A 78 3.68 9.29 -3.79
CA LYS A 78 4.68 10.31 -4.14
C LYS A 78 4.79 11.41 -3.09
N ARG A 79 3.65 11.86 -2.54
CA ARG A 79 3.62 12.90 -1.51
C ARG A 79 4.22 12.42 -0.20
N LEU A 80 3.93 11.18 0.19
CA LEU A 80 4.27 10.64 1.51
C LEU A 80 5.66 10.03 1.57
N THR A 81 6.26 9.71 0.43
CA THR A 81 7.59 9.10 0.39
C THR A 81 8.64 10.18 0.25
N LEU A 82 9.72 10.09 1.02
CA LEU A 82 10.90 10.95 0.85
C LEU A 82 11.59 10.68 -0.49
N ASP A 83 12.40 11.62 -0.97
CA ASP A 83 12.99 11.55 -2.32
C ASP A 83 13.90 10.31 -2.48
N ASP A 84 14.62 9.92 -1.43
CA ASP A 84 15.43 8.71 -1.32
C ASP A 84 14.67 7.49 -0.73
N GLY A 85 13.40 7.68 -0.40
CA GLY A 85 12.56 6.67 0.23
C GLY A 85 11.99 5.64 -0.76
N LEU A 86 11.36 4.61 -0.18
CA LEU A 86 10.67 3.55 -0.90
C LEU A 86 9.18 3.54 -0.56
N SER A 87 8.34 3.42 -1.59
CA SER A 87 6.96 3.00 -1.46
C SER A 87 6.84 1.52 -1.82
N VAL A 88 6.19 0.74 -0.96
CA VAL A 88 5.83 -0.65 -1.25
C VAL A 88 4.32 -0.72 -1.43
N VAL A 89 3.87 -1.30 -2.54
CA VAL A 89 2.44 -1.48 -2.82
C VAL A 89 2.14 -2.95 -3.00
N ASP A 90 1.25 -3.49 -2.18
CA ASP A 90 0.70 -4.83 -2.36
C ASP A 90 -0.68 -4.73 -3.00
N GLY A 91 -0.80 -5.19 -4.23
CA GLY A 91 -2.01 -5.15 -5.04
C GLY A 91 -2.70 -6.51 -5.11
N ILE A 92 -3.99 -6.60 -4.76
CA ILE A 92 -4.80 -7.80 -5.00
C ILE A 92 -5.87 -7.52 -6.06
N TRP A 93 -5.86 -8.31 -7.13
CA TRP A 93 -6.68 -8.12 -8.33
C TRP A 93 -7.53 -9.38 -8.56
N ALA A 94 -8.85 -9.25 -8.43
CA ALA A 94 -9.77 -10.33 -8.79
C ALA A 94 -9.78 -10.48 -10.32
N ALA A 95 -9.42 -11.66 -10.82
CA ALA A 95 -9.22 -11.91 -12.24
C ALA A 95 -10.46 -12.56 -12.87
N GLY A 96 -11.27 -11.73 -13.54
CA GLY A 96 -11.93 -12.12 -14.78
C GLY A 96 -10.95 -11.93 -15.95
N SER A 97 -11.13 -12.66 -17.06
CA SER A 97 -10.21 -12.86 -18.20
C SER A 97 -9.74 -11.59 -18.95
N GLY A 98 -9.04 -10.68 -18.26
CA GLY A 98 -8.48 -9.43 -18.81
C GLY A 98 -8.50 -8.24 -17.84
N VAL A 99 -9.30 -8.30 -16.76
CA VAL A 99 -9.43 -7.18 -15.82
C VAL A 99 -8.15 -6.99 -15.00
N ALA A 100 -7.54 -8.07 -14.51
CA ALA A 100 -6.31 -7.96 -13.72
C ALA A 100 -5.14 -7.35 -14.53
N ASP A 101 -4.95 -7.81 -15.76
CA ASP A 101 -3.87 -7.32 -16.64
C ASP A 101 -4.07 -5.84 -16.98
N GLN A 102 -5.31 -5.43 -17.28
CA GLN A 102 -5.64 -4.03 -17.50
C GLN A 102 -5.35 -3.18 -16.25
N CYS A 103 -5.73 -3.67 -15.07
CA CYS A 103 -5.53 -2.94 -13.82
C CYS A 103 -4.04 -2.75 -13.48
N ILE A 104 -3.23 -3.78 -13.74
CA ILE A 104 -1.77 -3.74 -13.57
C ILE A 104 -1.15 -2.76 -14.57
N GLY A 105 -1.57 -2.81 -15.84
CA GLY A 105 -1.12 -1.87 -16.88
C GLY A 105 -1.42 -0.42 -16.50
N GLU A 106 -2.67 -0.12 -16.14
CA GLU A 106 -3.08 1.22 -15.71
C GLU A 106 -2.32 1.71 -14.47
N PHE A 107 -2.01 0.81 -13.52
CA PHE A 107 -1.19 1.16 -12.37
C PHE A 107 0.25 1.50 -12.78
N SER A 108 0.86 0.65 -13.61
CA SER A 108 2.23 0.85 -14.12
C SER A 108 2.36 2.15 -14.90
N ASP A 109 1.44 2.42 -15.83
CA ASP A 109 1.45 3.61 -16.67
C ASP A 109 1.33 4.89 -15.83
N ALA A 110 0.38 4.91 -14.89
CA ALA A 110 0.20 6.06 -13.99
C ALA A 110 1.41 6.27 -13.08
N LEU A 111 2.11 5.20 -12.72
CA LEU A 111 3.28 5.26 -11.86
C LEU A 111 4.47 5.88 -12.61
N ILE A 112 4.69 5.46 -13.87
CA ILE A 112 5.70 6.02 -14.76
C ILE A 112 5.40 7.50 -15.06
N GLU A 113 4.14 7.83 -15.40
CA GLU A 113 3.70 9.21 -15.66
C GLU A 113 4.00 10.15 -14.49
N MET A 114 3.89 9.66 -13.26
CA MET A 114 4.17 10.44 -12.05
C MET A 114 5.64 10.43 -11.62
N GLY A 115 6.54 9.88 -12.43
CA GLY A 115 7.98 9.81 -12.15
C GLY A 115 8.35 8.75 -11.10
N GLY A 116 7.50 7.73 -10.94
CA GLY A 116 7.81 6.56 -10.13
C GLY A 116 8.72 5.61 -10.89
N ARG A 117 9.81 5.20 -10.26
CA ARG A 117 10.73 4.18 -10.75
C ARG A 117 10.47 2.87 -10.04
N ILE A 118 10.15 1.83 -10.79
CA ILE A 118 9.97 0.47 -10.27
C ILE A 118 11.35 -0.13 -10.00
N VAL A 119 11.66 -0.39 -8.73
CA VAL A 119 12.94 -1.00 -8.30
C VAL A 119 12.81 -2.49 -8.00
N GLY A 120 11.59 -2.99 -7.85
CA GLY A 120 11.29 -4.40 -7.68
C GLY A 120 9.82 -4.68 -7.94
N HIS A 121 9.52 -5.84 -8.51
CA HIS A 121 8.17 -6.27 -8.81
C HIS A 121 8.06 -7.80 -8.72
N LYS A 122 6.98 -8.29 -8.12
CA LYS A 122 6.71 -9.72 -8.03
C LYS A 122 5.22 -10.00 -8.09
N GLU A 123 4.85 -10.95 -8.95
CA GLU A 123 3.46 -11.36 -9.12
C GLU A 123 3.23 -12.81 -8.73
N ARG A 124 2.03 -13.10 -8.27
CA ARG A 124 1.57 -14.44 -7.95
C ARG A 124 0.11 -14.61 -8.35
N HIS A 125 -0.15 -15.59 -9.20
CA HIS A 125 -1.51 -16.02 -9.52
C HIS A 125 -2.04 -16.96 -8.43
N PHE A 126 -3.32 -16.85 -8.11
CA PHE A 126 -4.01 -17.73 -7.19
C PHE A 126 -5.43 -18.06 -7.65
N THR A 127 -5.99 -19.12 -7.09
CA THR A 127 -7.36 -19.57 -7.35
C THR A 127 -8.21 -19.35 -6.10
N LEU A 128 -9.35 -18.70 -6.26
CA LEU A 128 -10.37 -18.52 -5.23
C LEU A 128 -11.14 -19.84 -5.03
N ARG A 129 -11.70 -20.04 -3.84
CA ARG A 129 -12.43 -21.28 -3.48
C ARG A 129 -13.59 -21.61 -4.43
N GLU A 130 -14.18 -20.60 -5.07
CA GLU A 130 -15.30 -20.74 -6.02
C GLU A 130 -14.84 -20.88 -7.48
N GLY A 131 -13.56 -21.20 -7.72
CA GLY A 131 -13.00 -21.40 -9.07
C GLY A 131 -12.60 -20.10 -9.78
N GLY A 132 -12.87 -18.93 -9.18
CA GLY A 132 -12.35 -17.65 -9.65
C GLY A 132 -10.81 -17.62 -9.64
N ARG A 133 -10.21 -16.79 -10.49
CA ARG A 133 -8.76 -16.55 -10.47
C ARG A 133 -8.47 -15.18 -9.87
N GLY A 134 -7.26 -14.98 -9.38
CA GLY A 134 -6.78 -13.70 -8.89
C GLY A 134 -5.28 -13.56 -9.09
N VAL A 135 -4.81 -12.32 -9.02
CA VAL A 135 -3.40 -11.96 -9.06
C VAL A 135 -3.10 -11.14 -7.81
N SER A 136 -2.02 -11.47 -7.12
CA SER A 136 -1.38 -10.60 -6.13
C SER A 136 -0.10 -10.07 -6.77
N SER A 137 0.14 -8.77 -6.66
CA SER A 137 1.24 -8.06 -7.32
C SER A 137 1.87 -7.09 -6.33
N LEU A 138 3.13 -7.35 -5.96
CA LEU A 138 3.91 -6.53 -5.04
C LEU A 138 4.87 -5.65 -5.83
N TRP A 139 4.83 -4.35 -5.57
CA TRP A 139 5.64 -3.34 -6.23
C TRP A 139 6.49 -2.61 -5.21
N ILE A 140 7.76 -2.36 -5.55
CA ILE A 140 8.67 -1.51 -4.80
C ILE A 140 9.05 -0.36 -5.72
N VAL A 141 8.80 0.86 -5.25
CA VAL A 141 8.80 2.08 -6.04
C VAL A 141 9.62 3.15 -5.34
N ASN A 142 10.36 3.93 -6.10
CA ASN A 142 11.08 5.11 -5.64
C ASN A 142 10.70 6.32 -6.52
N PHE A 143 10.60 7.51 -5.93
CA PHE A 143 10.22 8.76 -6.61
C PHE A 143 11.37 9.79 -6.63
N ALA A 144 12.62 9.35 -6.52
CA ALA A 144 13.78 10.25 -6.51
C ALA A 144 13.79 11.18 -7.72
N LYS A 145 14.16 12.44 -7.49
CA LYS A 145 14.45 13.37 -8.58
C LYS A 145 15.81 13.01 -9.19
N GLU A 146 15.88 13.04 -10.52
CA GLU A 146 17.15 13.00 -11.27
C GLU A 146 18.03 14.22 -10.95
#